data_AF-A0A3N6SNM3-F1
#
_entry.id   AF-A0A3N6SNM3-F1
#
_cell.length_a   1.000
_cell.length_b   1.000
_cell.length_c   1.000
_cell.angle_alpha   90.00
_cell.angle_beta   90.00
_cell.angle_gamma   90.00
#
_symmetry.space_group_name_H-M   'P 1'
#
loop_
_entity.id
_entity.type
_entity.pdbx_description
1 polymer ?
#
loop_
_entity_poly.entity_id
_entity_poly.type
_entity_poly.pdbx_seq_one_letter_code
_entity_poly.pdbx_strand_id
1 'polypeptide(L)'
;MNLSMSAWLQHKIDEYKFSIRDITVDYYMAQAKLNRPDCSPEQLRNFNSTCLDMAELCQLNGDDQSYLHALGKLHHRLIQELGNRERDRLFRMQAWQLARHSLTRLCHQLALNGEWDKATALQSDFVKHASWII
;
A
#
# COMPACT_ATOMS: atom_id res chain seq x y z
N MET A 1 -25.03 -28.95 -2.38
CA MET A 1 -24.12 -29.52 -3.39
C MET A 1 -22.77 -29.69 -2.73
N ASN A 2 -22.25 -30.92 -2.61
CA ASN A 2 -20.88 -31.17 -2.18
C ASN A 2 -19.97 -30.98 -3.40
N LEU A 3 -19.51 -29.74 -3.63
CA LEU A 3 -18.43 -29.48 -4.59
C LEU A 3 -17.21 -30.31 -4.15
N SER A 4 -16.51 -30.94 -5.10
CA SER A 4 -15.21 -31.53 -4.79
C SER A 4 -14.29 -30.45 -4.25
N MET A 5 -13.34 -30.81 -3.39
CA MET A 5 -12.36 -29.87 -2.84
C MET A 5 -11.62 -29.09 -3.94
N SER A 6 -11.37 -29.74 -5.09
CA SER A 6 -10.78 -29.12 -6.28
C SER A 6 -11.70 -28.05 -6.91
N ALA A 7 -12.99 -28.33 -7.05
CA ALA A 7 -13.94 -27.37 -7.61
C ALA A 7 -14.17 -26.18 -6.67
N TRP A 8 -14.19 -26.43 -5.36
CA TRP A 8 -14.26 -25.37 -4.35
C TRP A 8 -13.01 -24.48 -4.37
N LEU A 9 -11.81 -25.06 -4.49
CA LEU A 9 -10.57 -24.30 -4.56
C LEU A 9 -10.50 -23.44 -5.82
N GLN A 10 -10.86 -24.01 -6.98
CA GLN A 10 -10.89 -23.25 -8.23
C GLN A 10 -11.85 -22.05 -8.14
N HIS A 11 -13.04 -22.26 -7.58
CA HIS A 11 -14.00 -21.18 -7.36
C HIS A 11 -13.42 -20.07 -6.47
N LYS A 12 -12.72 -20.41 -5.39
CA LYS A 12 -12.06 -19.43 -4.51
C LYS A 12 -10.95 -18.64 -5.23
N ILE A 13 -10.17 -19.32 -6.07
CA ILE A 13 -9.14 -18.66 -6.90
C ILE A 13 -9.79 -17.67 -7.87
N ASP A 14 -10.91 -18.03 -8.47
CA ASP A 14 -11.60 -17.17 -9.42
C ASP A 14 -12.23 -15.96 -8.72
N GLU A 15 -12.85 -16.13 -7.54
CA GLU A 15 -13.32 -15.03 -6.68
C GLU A 15 -12.17 -14.04 -6.35
N TYR A 16 -10.99 -14.56 -5.99
CA TYR A 16 -9.81 -13.74 -5.70
C TYR A 16 -9.38 -12.93 -6.93
N LYS A 17 -9.29 -13.56 -8.10
CA LYS A 17 -8.94 -12.87 -9.36
C LYS A 17 -9.91 -11.75 -9.72
N PHE A 18 -11.22 -11.99 -9.53
CA PHE A 18 -12.22 -10.96 -9.76
C PHE A 18 -12.06 -9.79 -8.79
N SER A 19 -11.90 -10.08 -7.50
CA SER A 19 -11.70 -9.07 -6.46
C SER A 19 -10.46 -8.21 -6.71
N ILE A 20 -9.34 -8.83 -7.13
CA ILE A 20 -8.10 -8.12 -7.48
C ILE A 20 -8.31 -7.21 -8.68
N ARG A 21 -9.02 -7.66 -9.70
CA ARG A 21 -9.31 -6.85 -10.89
C ARG A 21 -10.14 -5.62 -10.52
N ASP A 22 -11.16 -5.80 -9.70
CA ASP A 22 -12.07 -4.72 -9.33
C ASP A 22 -11.33 -3.65 -8.50
N ILE A 23 -10.58 -4.06 -7.48
CA ILE A 23 -9.80 -3.10 -6.68
C ILE A 23 -8.64 -2.46 -7.45
N THR A 24 -8.14 -3.11 -8.51
CA THR A 24 -7.14 -2.52 -9.40
C THR A 24 -7.70 -1.30 -10.15
N VAL A 25 -8.99 -1.33 -10.52
CA VAL A 25 -9.65 -0.16 -11.12
C VAL A 25 -9.69 0.99 -10.11
N ASP A 26 -10.13 0.71 -8.88
CA ASP A 26 -10.18 1.71 -7.80
C ASP A 26 -8.80 2.31 -7.51
N TYR A 27 -7.76 1.47 -7.50
CA TYR A 27 -6.38 1.91 -7.35
C TYR A 27 -5.99 2.94 -8.42
N TYR A 28 -6.23 2.64 -9.70
CA TYR A 28 -5.87 3.57 -10.77
C TYR A 28 -6.71 4.85 -10.72
N MET A 29 -7.98 4.77 -10.35
CA MET A 29 -8.82 5.95 -10.16
C MET A 29 -8.32 6.84 -9.01
N ALA A 30 -7.94 6.24 -7.87
CA ALA A 30 -7.39 6.95 -6.73
C ALA A 30 -6.01 7.55 -7.06
N GLN A 31 -5.16 6.81 -7.76
CA GLN A 31 -3.85 7.29 -8.21
C GLN A 31 -3.97 8.47 -9.17
N ALA A 32 -4.90 8.39 -10.13
CA ALA A 32 -5.14 9.49 -11.07
C ALA A 32 -5.60 10.78 -10.35
N LYS A 33 -6.40 10.66 -9.29
CA LYS A 33 -6.76 11.79 -8.42
C LYS A 33 -5.55 12.33 -7.65
N LEU A 34 -4.74 11.44 -7.08
CA LEU A 34 -3.53 11.82 -6.34
C LEU A 34 -2.54 12.60 -7.22
N ASN A 35 -2.40 12.24 -8.49
CA ASN A 35 -1.47 12.87 -9.42
C ASN A 35 -1.87 14.30 -9.82
N ARG A 36 -3.06 14.78 -9.44
CA ARG A 36 -3.46 16.15 -9.75
C ARG A 36 -2.73 17.16 -8.86
N PRO A 37 -2.30 18.31 -9.39
CA PRO A 37 -1.64 19.35 -8.59
C PRO A 37 -2.50 19.86 -7.42
N ASP A 38 -3.82 19.94 -7.62
CA ASP A 38 -4.83 20.37 -6.65
C ASP A 38 -5.37 19.23 -5.78
N CYS A 39 -4.65 18.11 -5.69
CA CYS A 39 -5.06 16.96 -4.90
C CYS A 39 -5.30 17.35 -3.44
N SER A 40 -6.48 17.00 -2.91
CA SER A 40 -6.81 17.25 -1.52
C SER A 40 -6.18 16.22 -0.58
N PRO A 41 -5.99 16.54 0.71
CA PRO A 41 -5.54 15.56 1.69
C PRO A 41 -6.54 14.38 1.85
N GLU A 42 -7.82 14.59 1.53
CA GLU A 42 -8.81 13.51 1.49
C GLU A 42 -8.53 12.51 0.36
N GLN A 43 -8.15 12.99 -0.83
CA GLN A 43 -7.78 12.13 -1.94
C GLN A 43 -6.51 11.34 -1.66
N LEU A 44 -5.54 11.91 -0.92
CA LEU A 44 -4.38 11.19 -0.39
C LEU A 44 -4.80 10.06 0.56
N ARG A 45 -5.70 10.34 1.51
CA ARG A 45 -6.22 9.31 2.43
C ARG A 45 -6.98 8.23 1.69
N ASN A 46 -7.80 8.59 0.70
CA ASN A 46 -8.52 7.63 -0.13
C ASN A 46 -7.55 6.72 -0.90
N PHE A 47 -6.53 7.29 -1.54
CA PHE A 47 -5.48 6.49 -2.20
C PHE A 47 -4.80 5.53 -1.24
N ASN A 48 -4.47 5.98 -0.02
CA ASN A 48 -3.89 5.13 1.00
C ASN A 48 -4.84 3.98 1.38
N SER A 49 -6.11 4.27 1.67
CA SER A 49 -7.09 3.24 2.01
C SER A 49 -7.23 2.21 0.90
N THR A 50 -7.41 2.63 -0.36
CA THR A 50 -7.51 1.69 -1.49
C THR A 50 -6.28 0.78 -1.63
N CYS A 51 -5.07 1.32 -1.39
CA CYS A 51 -3.86 0.49 -1.39
C CYS A 51 -3.80 -0.50 -0.21
N LEU A 52 -4.29 -0.10 0.97
CA LEU A 52 -4.35 -0.97 2.14
C LEU A 52 -5.39 -2.09 1.94
N ASP A 53 -6.54 -1.77 1.37
CA ASP A 53 -7.59 -2.72 1.01
C ASP A 53 -7.06 -3.74 0.00
N MET A 54 -6.29 -3.29 -1.00
CA MET A 54 -5.65 -4.18 -1.99
C MET A 54 -4.62 -5.10 -1.33
N ALA A 55 -3.81 -4.57 -0.42
CA ALA A 55 -2.86 -5.40 0.32
C ALA A 55 -3.59 -6.43 1.19
N GLU A 56 -4.59 -6.01 1.96
CA GLU A 56 -5.39 -6.90 2.81
C GLU A 56 -6.07 -8.00 2.00
N LEU A 57 -6.61 -7.69 0.82
CA LEU A 57 -7.15 -8.69 -0.09
C LEU A 57 -6.11 -9.75 -0.48
N CYS A 58 -4.87 -9.35 -0.77
CA CYS A 58 -3.79 -10.29 -1.07
C CYS A 58 -3.48 -11.17 0.15
N GLN A 59 -3.34 -10.56 1.33
CA GLN A 59 -3.00 -11.26 2.57
C GLN A 59 -4.08 -12.28 3.00
N LEU A 60 -5.36 -11.92 2.91
CA LEU A 60 -6.48 -12.80 3.22
C LEU A 60 -6.54 -14.04 2.32
N ASN A 61 -5.96 -13.95 1.11
CA ASN A 61 -5.89 -15.05 0.16
C ASN A 61 -4.53 -15.78 0.18
N GLY A 62 -3.64 -15.45 1.12
CA GLY A 62 -2.32 -16.08 1.26
C GLY A 62 -1.30 -15.65 0.19
N ASP A 63 -1.54 -14.54 -0.50
CA ASP A 63 -0.64 -13.99 -1.52
C ASP A 63 0.29 -12.93 -0.90
N ASP A 64 1.25 -13.40 -0.10
CA ASP A 64 2.20 -12.55 0.62
C ASP A 64 3.08 -11.70 -0.30
N GLN A 65 3.37 -12.21 -1.51
CA GLN A 65 4.18 -11.48 -2.50
C GLN A 65 3.42 -10.27 -3.04
N SER A 66 2.15 -10.45 -3.45
CA SER A 66 1.32 -9.33 -3.89
C SER A 66 1.02 -8.36 -2.75
N TYR A 67 0.87 -8.84 -1.51
CA TYR A 67 0.74 -7.99 -0.31
C TYR A 67 1.95 -7.06 -0.14
N LEU A 68 3.17 -7.62 -0.15
CA LEU A 68 4.41 -6.86 -0.03
C LEU A 68 4.58 -5.86 -1.18
N HIS A 69 4.24 -6.26 -2.40
CA HIS A 69 4.30 -5.39 -3.56
C HIS A 69 3.34 -4.21 -3.46
N ALA A 70 2.08 -4.45 -3.09
CA ALA A 70 1.07 -3.41 -2.92
C ALA A 70 1.47 -2.40 -1.83
N LEU A 71 1.88 -2.89 -0.65
CA LEU A 71 2.35 -2.03 0.44
C LEU A 71 3.65 -1.29 0.11
N GLY A 72 4.58 -1.94 -0.59
CA GLY A 72 5.84 -1.33 -1.02
C GLY A 72 5.60 -0.15 -1.95
N LYS A 73 4.72 -0.35 -2.95
CA LYS A 73 4.29 0.74 -3.85
C LYS A 73 3.60 1.88 -3.11
N LEU A 74 2.70 1.58 -2.18
CA LEU A 74 2.06 2.58 -1.33
C LEU A 74 3.09 3.40 -0.55
N HIS A 75 3.98 2.72 0.18
CA HIS A 75 4.98 3.37 1.01
C HIS A 75 5.89 4.29 0.17
N HIS A 76 6.39 3.77 -0.95
CA HIS A 76 7.23 4.56 -1.85
C HIS A 76 6.50 5.81 -2.39
N ARG A 77 5.22 5.68 -2.78
CA ARG A 77 4.43 6.82 -3.25
C ARG A 77 4.21 7.87 -2.16
N LEU A 78 3.98 7.46 -0.91
CA LEU A 78 3.82 8.38 0.22
C LEU A 78 5.14 9.12 0.53
N ILE A 79 6.28 8.45 0.40
CA ILE A 79 7.60 9.09 0.54
C ILE A 79 7.87 10.12 -0.56
N GLN A 80 7.42 9.87 -1.79
CA GLN A 80 7.48 10.87 -2.86
C GLN A 80 6.64 12.12 -2.54
N GLU A 81 5.39 11.93 -2.10
CA GLU A 81 4.51 13.05 -1.75
C GLU A 81 5.01 13.82 -0.52
N LEU A 82 5.67 13.14 0.42
CA LEU A 82 6.37 13.75 1.54
C LEU A 82 7.50 14.70 1.07
N GLY A 83 8.26 14.30 0.05
CA GLY A 83 9.33 15.12 -0.53
C GLY A 83 8.84 16.20 -1.51
N ASN A 84 7.56 16.18 -1.89
CA ASN A 84 7.04 17.05 -2.94
C ASN A 84 6.80 18.49 -2.44
N ARG A 85 7.71 19.39 -2.78
CA ARG A 85 7.67 20.81 -2.38
C ARG A 85 6.52 21.61 -3.00
N GLU A 86 5.87 21.09 -4.05
CA GLU A 86 4.68 21.70 -4.63
C GLU A 86 3.44 21.48 -3.76
N ARG A 87 3.48 20.49 -2.86
CA ARG A 87 2.41 20.23 -1.89
C ARG A 87 2.53 21.14 -0.69
N ASP A 88 1.37 21.54 -0.17
CA ASP A 88 1.31 22.29 1.08
C ASP A 88 1.83 21.45 2.27
N ARG A 89 2.17 22.14 3.36
CA ARG A 89 2.74 21.49 4.55
C ARG A 89 1.79 20.49 5.19
N LEU A 90 0.48 20.76 5.20
CA LEU A 90 -0.50 19.88 5.81
C LEU A 90 -0.59 18.55 5.05
N PHE A 91 -0.62 18.61 3.72
CA PHE A 91 -0.58 17.46 2.83
C PHE A 91 0.66 16.60 3.08
N ARG A 92 1.84 17.22 3.11
CA ARG A 92 3.10 16.51 3.39
C ARG A 92 3.13 15.86 4.78
N MET A 93 2.60 16.54 5.80
CA MET A 93 2.46 15.96 7.15
C MET A 93 1.52 14.74 7.16
N GLN A 94 0.43 14.77 6.39
CA GLN A 94 -0.44 13.60 6.26
C GLN A 94 0.27 12.45 5.53
N ALA A 95 0.98 12.74 4.44
CA ALA A 95 1.77 11.74 3.72
C ALA A 95 2.80 11.06 4.65
N TRP A 96 3.44 11.82 5.53
CA TRP A 96 4.37 11.27 6.52
C TRP A 96 3.71 10.33 7.52
N GLN A 97 2.57 10.70 8.10
CA GLN A 97 1.85 9.85 9.05
C GLN A 97 1.45 8.53 8.38
N LEU A 98 0.89 8.61 7.17
CA LEU A 98 0.51 7.43 6.39
C LEU A 98 1.73 6.57 6.03
N ALA A 99 2.85 7.18 5.63
CA ALA A 99 4.08 6.47 5.29
C ALA A 99 4.67 5.74 6.50
N ARG A 100 4.58 6.33 7.69
CA ARG A 100 4.98 5.68 8.95
C ARG A 100 4.13 4.44 9.22
N HIS A 101 2.81 4.51 9.00
CA HIS A 101 1.93 3.36 9.17
C HIS A 101 2.23 2.25 8.16
N SER A 102 2.43 2.59 6.88
CA SER A 102 2.76 1.59 5.85
C SER A 102 4.13 0.94 6.11
N LEU A 103 5.10 1.71 6.62
CA LEU A 103 6.41 1.20 7.03
C LEU A 103 6.29 0.14 8.13
N THR A 104 5.50 0.42 9.18
CA THR A 104 5.31 -0.55 10.27
C THR A 104 4.76 -1.89 9.75
N ARG A 105 3.76 -1.84 8.84
CA ARG A 105 3.20 -3.06 8.22
C ARG A 105 4.22 -3.81 7.36
N LEU A 106 5.01 -3.07 6.57
CA LEU A 106 6.08 -3.66 5.74
C LEU A 106 7.16 -4.33 6.60
N CYS A 107 7.67 -3.64 7.61
CA CYS A 107 8.68 -4.18 8.51
C CYS A 107 8.18 -5.42 9.24
N HIS A 108 6.92 -5.43 9.69
CA HIS A 108 6.34 -6.59 10.33
C HIS A 108 6.30 -7.80 9.40
N GLN A 109 5.83 -7.64 8.16
CA GLN A 109 5.79 -8.75 7.21
C GLN A 109 7.18 -9.23 6.79
N LEU A 110 8.12 -8.30 6.54
CA LEU A 110 9.50 -8.66 6.23
C LEU A 110 10.15 -9.44 7.36
N ALA A 111 9.89 -9.07 8.62
CA ALA A 111 10.36 -9.80 9.79
C ALA A 111 9.80 -11.24 9.84
N LEU A 112 8.50 -11.42 9.56
CA LEU A 112 7.88 -12.75 9.46
C LEU A 112 8.53 -13.60 8.35
N ASN A 113 8.93 -12.98 7.25
CA ASN A 113 9.63 -13.64 6.15
C ASN A 113 11.14 -13.85 6.39
N GLY A 114 11.69 -13.37 7.52
CA GLY A 114 13.12 -13.43 7.83
C GLY A 114 13.99 -12.40 7.07
N GLU A 115 13.37 -11.42 6.41
CA GLU A 115 14.02 -10.41 5.56
C GLU A 115 14.42 -9.15 6.35
N TRP A 116 15.14 -9.35 7.46
CA TRP A 116 15.50 -8.30 8.42
C TRP A 116 16.30 -7.15 7.79
N ASP A 117 17.25 -7.46 6.90
CA ASP A 117 18.09 -6.45 6.23
C ASP A 117 17.26 -5.47 5.40
N LYS A 118 16.20 -5.97 4.73
CA LYS A 118 15.28 -5.12 3.97
C LYS A 118 14.43 -4.24 4.89
N ALA A 119 13.98 -4.78 6.02
CA ALA A 119 13.23 -4.00 7.01
C ALA A 119 14.08 -2.85 7.58
N THR A 120 15.35 -3.11 7.91
CA THR A 120 16.29 -2.08 8.40
C THR A 120 16.60 -1.03 7.32
N ALA A 121 16.75 -1.44 6.06
CA ALA A 121 16.95 -0.53 4.95
C ALA A 121 15.76 0.44 4.76
N LEU A 122 14.52 -0.08 4.80
CA LEU A 122 13.31 0.73 4.70
C LEU A 122 13.18 1.73 5.87
N GLN A 123 13.49 1.32 7.10
CA GLN A 123 13.46 2.21 8.25
C GLN A 123 14.49 3.33 8.13
N SER A 124 15.70 2.99 7.71
CA SER A 124 16.79 3.95 7.51
C SER A 124 16.44 4.96 6.42
N ASP A 125 15.84 4.49 5.32
CA ASP A 125 15.38 5.35 4.23
C ASP A 125 14.27 6.31 4.69
N PHE A 126 13.28 5.80 5.43
CA PHE A 126 12.21 6.63 5.98
C PHE A 126 12.72 7.75 6.88
N VAL A 127 13.68 7.46 7.77
CA VAL A 127 14.26 8.47 8.68
C VAL A 127 14.95 9.59 7.91
N LYS A 128 15.67 9.25 6.81
CA LYS A 128 16.29 10.26 5.95
C LYS A 128 15.25 11.21 5.35
N HIS A 129 14.13 10.67 4.87
CA HIS A 129 13.05 11.45 4.26
C HIS A 129 12.22 12.24 5.29
N ALA A 130 12.04 11.70 6.50
CA ALA A 130 11.32 12.37 7.59
C ALA A 130 11.97 13.70 7.99
N SER A 131 13.30 13.83 7.82
CA SER A 131 14.02 15.08 8.06
C SER A 131 13.57 16.25 7.18
N TRP A 132 12.85 16.01 6.08
CA TRP A 132 12.40 17.05 5.13
C TRP A 132 11.13 17.80 5.56
N ILE A 133 10.49 17.39 6.66
CA ILE A 133 9.34 18.11 7.25
C ILE A 133 9.80 19.17 8.27
N ILE A 134 10.97 18.96 8.87
CA ILE A 134 11.61 19.86 9.84
C ILE A 134 12.18 21.06 9.09
#